data_AF-A0A0S6X0L9-F1
#
_entry.id   AF-A0A0S6X0L9-F1
#
_cell.length_a   1.000
_cell.length_b   1.000
_cell.length_c   1.000
_cell.angle_alpha   90.00
_cell.angle_beta   90.00
_cell.angle_gamma   90.00
#
_symmetry.space_group_name_H-M   'P 1'
#
loop_
_entity.id
_entity.type
_entity.pdbx_description
1 polymer ?
#
loop_
_entity_poly.entity_id
_entity_poly.type
_entity_poly.pdbx_seq_one_letter_code
_entity_poly.pdbx_strand_id
1 'polypeptide(L)'
;MTWAELAGLEVVHFRSGSIGEISTAAMREANIVHSRHYRVDHMESLFGLVASGLAVGVMPRLYVRGYDPARLAVVALTGPVVRRRLIFLHRDRLAEEHPEAAALARDLVQMLPAALRES
;
A
#
# COMPACT_ATOMS: atom_id res chain seq x y z
N MET A 1 -9.99 8.54 9.66
CA MET A 1 -10.95 7.42 9.77
C MET A 1 -10.26 6.29 10.54
N THR A 2 -10.91 5.73 11.53
CA THR A 2 -10.42 4.54 12.25
C THR A 2 -10.75 3.29 11.45
N TRP A 3 -10.10 2.17 11.76
CA TRP A 3 -10.44 0.90 11.12
C TRP A 3 -11.87 0.46 11.51
N ALA A 4 -12.29 0.65 12.76
CA ALA A 4 -13.63 0.29 13.21
C ALA A 4 -14.76 0.98 12.40
N GLU A 5 -14.53 2.20 11.89
CA GLU A 5 -15.47 2.91 11.01
C GLU A 5 -15.67 2.23 9.64
N LEU A 6 -14.81 1.28 9.26
CA LEU A 6 -14.98 0.43 8.07
C LEU A 6 -15.88 -0.78 8.32
N ALA A 7 -16.28 -1.05 9.56
CA ALA A 7 -17.09 -2.20 9.89
C ALA A 7 -18.45 -2.16 9.16
N GLY A 8 -18.83 -3.26 8.54
CA GLY A 8 -20.07 -3.37 7.77
C GLY A 8 -19.99 -2.84 6.34
N LEU A 9 -18.87 -2.24 5.92
CA LEU A 9 -18.63 -1.87 4.52
C LEU A 9 -18.03 -3.06 3.75
N GLU A 10 -18.22 -3.07 2.43
CA GLU A 10 -17.54 -4.04 1.55
C GLU A 10 -16.07 -3.58 1.38
N VAL A 11 -15.19 -4.05 2.26
CA VAL A 11 -13.77 -3.62 2.30
C VAL A 11 -12.91 -4.50 1.41
N VAL A 12 -12.26 -3.92 0.40
CA VAL A 12 -11.41 -4.64 -0.55
C VAL A 12 -9.94 -4.22 -0.39
N HIS A 13 -9.03 -5.18 -0.43
CA HIS A 13 -7.58 -4.96 -0.45
C HIS A 13 -6.90 -5.97 -1.37
N PHE A 14 -5.58 -5.81 -1.57
CA PHE A 14 -4.80 -6.75 -2.38
C PHE A 14 -4.81 -8.15 -1.79
N ARG A 15 -5.07 -9.15 -2.64
CA ARG A 15 -5.19 -10.56 -2.23
C ARG A 15 -3.88 -11.16 -1.74
N SER A 16 -2.74 -10.72 -2.28
CA SER A 16 -1.46 -11.41 -2.12
C SER A 16 -0.29 -10.46 -1.91
N GLY A 17 0.86 -11.05 -1.56
CA GLY A 17 2.09 -10.34 -1.25
C GLY A 17 2.06 -9.63 0.10
N SER A 18 3.19 -9.02 0.46
CA SER A 18 3.36 -8.41 1.78
C SER A 18 2.28 -7.39 2.14
N ILE A 19 1.75 -6.66 1.17
CA ILE A 19 0.70 -5.67 1.41
C ILE A 19 -0.62 -6.35 1.77
N GLY A 20 -1.00 -7.40 1.04
CA GLY A 20 -2.21 -8.15 1.35
C GLY A 20 -2.15 -8.78 2.74
N GLU A 21 -1.03 -9.40 3.09
CA GLU A 21 -0.82 -10.02 4.40
C GLU A 21 -0.88 -9.00 5.54
N ILE A 22 -0.18 -7.87 5.37
CA ILE A 22 -0.13 -6.78 6.35
C ILE A 22 -1.53 -6.15 6.53
N SER A 23 -2.25 -5.87 5.44
CA SER A 23 -3.62 -5.35 5.50
C SER A 23 -4.58 -6.35 6.15
N THR A 24 -4.44 -7.64 5.85
CA THR A 24 -5.25 -8.71 6.46
C THR A 24 -5.03 -8.76 7.97
N ALA A 25 -3.77 -8.69 8.42
CA ALA A 25 -3.44 -8.70 9.84
C ALA A 25 -4.06 -7.49 10.57
N ALA A 26 -3.96 -6.29 9.98
CA ALA A 26 -4.54 -5.08 10.55
C ALA A 26 -6.07 -5.12 10.61
N MET A 27 -6.72 -5.63 9.55
CA MET A 27 -8.18 -5.84 9.54
C MET A 27 -8.61 -6.84 10.61
N ARG A 28 -7.86 -7.94 10.77
CA ARG A 28 -8.14 -8.95 11.79
C ARG A 28 -8.06 -8.38 13.20
N GLU A 29 -7.04 -7.59 13.50
CA GLU A 29 -6.90 -6.90 14.79
C GLU A 29 -8.05 -5.93 15.07
N ALA A 30 -8.56 -5.27 14.02
CA ALA A 30 -9.69 -4.36 14.09
C ALA A 30 -11.07 -5.04 13.95
N ASN A 31 -11.14 -6.38 13.91
CA ASN A 31 -12.38 -7.16 13.69
C ASN A 31 -13.14 -6.80 12.39
N ILE A 32 -12.41 -6.44 11.34
CA ILE A 32 -12.97 -6.17 10.01
C ILE A 32 -12.88 -7.42 9.15
N VAL A 33 -14.01 -7.76 8.53
CA VAL A 33 -14.06 -8.82 7.52
C VAL A 33 -13.83 -8.17 6.17
N HIS A 34 -12.75 -8.56 5.49
CA HIS A 34 -12.55 -8.16 4.09
C HIS A 34 -13.58 -8.85 3.18
N SER A 35 -13.84 -8.20 2.06
CA SER A 35 -14.75 -8.64 1.00
C SER A 35 -14.52 -10.10 0.62
N ARG A 36 -15.61 -10.85 0.57
CA ARG A 36 -15.62 -12.23 0.06
C ARG A 36 -15.95 -12.29 -1.44
N HIS A 37 -16.55 -11.23 -1.98
CA HIS A 37 -17.04 -11.16 -3.35
C HIS A 37 -15.98 -10.65 -4.33
N TYR A 38 -15.22 -9.64 -3.90
CA TYR A 38 -14.20 -8.99 -4.70
C TYR A 38 -12.80 -9.33 -4.20
N ARG A 39 -11.94 -9.73 -5.13
CA ARG A 39 -10.51 -9.98 -4.93
C ARG A 39 -9.75 -9.24 -6.02
N VAL A 40 -8.71 -8.52 -5.63
CA VAL A 40 -7.90 -7.72 -6.57
C VAL A 40 -6.43 -8.01 -6.37
N ASP A 41 -5.70 -8.06 -7.48
CA ASP A 41 -4.24 -8.20 -7.49
C ASP A 41 -3.55 -6.91 -7.99
N HIS A 42 -4.29 -6.00 -8.63
CA HIS A 42 -3.76 -4.77 -9.25
C HIS A 42 -4.48 -3.49 -8.77
N MET A 43 -3.77 -2.36 -8.79
CA MET A 43 -4.25 -1.08 -8.26
C MET A 43 -5.44 -0.54 -9.07
N GLU A 44 -5.39 -0.72 -10.38
CA GLU A 44 -6.37 -0.26 -11.35
C GLU A 44 -7.73 -0.93 -11.12
N SER A 45 -7.72 -2.24 -10.82
CA SER A 45 -8.93 -2.99 -10.47
C SER A 45 -9.54 -2.49 -9.16
N LEU A 46 -8.70 -2.17 -8.17
CA LEU A 46 -9.17 -1.61 -6.90
C LEU A 46 -9.79 -0.23 -7.11
N PHE A 47 -9.14 0.65 -7.88
CA PHE A 47 -9.71 1.96 -8.23
C PHE A 47 -11.03 1.83 -8.99
N GLY A 48 -11.12 0.92 -9.96
CA GLY A 48 -12.36 0.68 -10.71
C GLY A 48 -13.53 0.26 -9.81
N LEU A 49 -13.29 -0.62 -8.83
CA LEU A 49 -14.32 -1.06 -7.88
C LEU A 49 -14.77 0.05 -6.92
N VAL A 50 -13.84 0.85 -6.41
CA VAL A 50 -14.19 1.96 -5.51
C VAL A 50 -14.92 3.06 -6.29
N ALA A 51 -14.46 3.36 -7.51
CA ALA A 51 -15.04 4.42 -8.34
C ALA A 51 -16.42 4.06 -8.90
N SER A 52 -16.83 2.79 -8.85
CA SER A 52 -18.19 2.34 -9.17
C SER A 52 -19.11 2.30 -7.95
N GLY A 53 -18.60 2.60 -6.75
CA GLY A 53 -19.37 2.59 -5.50
C GLY A 53 -19.65 1.19 -4.94
N LEU A 54 -18.99 0.15 -5.46
CA LEU A 54 -19.22 -1.24 -5.02
C LEU A 54 -18.47 -1.60 -3.73
N ALA A 55 -17.41 -0.86 -3.39
CA ALA A 55 -16.53 -1.19 -2.28
C ALA A 55 -15.75 0.02 -1.75
N VAL A 56 -15.15 -0.13 -0.56
CA VAL A 56 -14.10 0.75 -0.04
C VAL A 56 -12.74 0.04 -0.15
N GLY A 57 -11.76 0.73 -0.73
CA GLY A 57 -10.43 0.17 -0.94
C GLY A 57 -9.46 0.52 0.20
N VAL A 58 -8.69 -0.47 0.67
CA VAL A 58 -7.58 -0.27 1.60
C VAL A 58 -6.26 -0.59 0.92
N MET A 59 -5.37 0.40 0.86
CA MET A 59 -4.06 0.28 0.23
C MET A 59 -3.00 1.16 0.91
N PRO A 60 -1.69 0.89 0.70
CA PRO A 60 -0.62 1.78 1.15
C PRO A 60 -0.72 3.14 0.47
N ARG A 61 -0.37 4.22 1.20
CA ARG A 61 -0.38 5.60 0.66
C ARG A 61 0.41 5.75 -0.63
N LEU A 62 1.54 5.07 -0.75
CA LEU A 62 2.40 5.14 -1.95
C LEU A 62 1.69 4.68 -3.23
N TYR A 63 0.64 3.85 -3.10
CA TYR A 63 -0.09 3.27 -4.22
C TYR A 63 -1.24 4.18 -4.70
N VAL A 64 -1.47 5.28 -3.99
CA VAL A 64 -2.47 6.28 -4.35
C VAL A 64 -2.02 7.09 -5.59
N ARG A 65 -0.80 6.91 -6.10
CA ARG A 65 -0.36 7.59 -7.33
C ARG A 65 -1.23 7.17 -8.53
N GLY A 66 -1.77 8.16 -9.25
CA GLY A 66 -2.60 7.91 -10.44
C GLY A 66 -4.09 7.74 -10.15
N TYR A 67 -4.56 7.94 -8.91
CA TYR A 67 -5.99 8.04 -8.64
C TYR A 67 -6.59 9.32 -9.26
N ASP A 68 -7.85 9.23 -9.68
CA ASP A 68 -8.61 10.40 -10.14
C ASP A 68 -9.32 11.05 -8.94
N PRO A 69 -8.87 12.22 -8.45
CA PRO A 69 -9.47 12.88 -7.30
C PRO A 69 -10.89 13.39 -7.58
N ALA A 70 -11.31 13.50 -8.84
CA ALA A 70 -12.70 13.85 -9.17
C ALA A 70 -13.66 12.69 -8.92
N ARG A 71 -13.15 11.46 -8.84
CA ARG A 71 -13.95 10.23 -8.69
C ARG A 71 -13.74 9.50 -7.38
N LEU A 72 -12.60 9.73 -6.72
CA LEU A 72 -12.18 8.97 -5.55
C LEU A 72 -11.69 9.91 -4.45
N ALA A 73 -12.17 9.69 -3.23
CA ALA A 73 -11.65 10.33 -2.04
C ALA A 73 -10.65 9.41 -1.33
N VAL A 74 -9.51 9.97 -0.91
CA VAL A 74 -8.50 9.26 -0.14
C VAL A 74 -8.57 9.71 1.30
N VAL A 75 -8.79 8.76 2.21
CA VAL A 75 -8.93 9.04 3.64
C VAL A 75 -7.86 8.27 4.41
N ALA A 76 -7.10 8.98 5.23
CA ALA A 76 -6.08 8.37 6.07
C ALA A 76 -6.71 7.51 7.18
N LEU A 77 -6.21 6.28 7.32
CA LEU A 77 -6.54 5.38 8.42
C LEU A 77 -5.67 5.72 9.65
N THR A 78 -6.30 6.08 10.76
CA THR A 78 -5.61 6.69 11.92
C THR A 78 -5.28 5.72 13.06
N GLY A 79 -5.73 4.46 13.03
CA GLY A 79 -5.39 3.50 14.08
C GLY A 79 -6.06 2.13 13.97
N PRO A 80 -5.30 1.00 13.89
CA PRO A 80 -3.83 0.92 13.99
C PRO A 80 -3.09 1.52 12.78
N VAL A 81 -1.96 2.20 13.05
CA VAL A 81 -1.07 2.69 11.99
C VAL A 81 -0.15 1.56 11.55
N VAL A 82 -0.39 1.07 10.35
CA VAL A 82 0.35 -0.04 9.77
C VAL A 82 1.57 0.50 9.02
N ARG A 83 2.77 0.15 9.50
CA ARG A 83 4.03 0.57 8.87
C ARG A 83 4.72 -0.61 8.20
N ARG A 84 5.18 -0.40 6.97
CA ARG A 84 6.01 -1.34 6.22
C ARG A 84 7.37 -0.70 5.96
N ARG A 85 8.45 -1.47 6.18
CA ARG A 85 9.79 -1.09 5.76
C ARG A 85 9.96 -1.36 4.26
N LEU A 86 10.43 -0.36 3.53
CA LEU A 86 10.98 -0.55 2.19
C LEU A 86 12.45 -0.92 2.34
N ILE A 87 12.87 -1.98 1.66
CA ILE A 87 14.22 -2.52 1.75
C ILE A 87 14.77 -2.61 0.35
N PHE A 88 15.98 -2.08 0.16
CA PHE A 88 16.75 -2.28 -1.06
C PHE A 88 17.68 -3.49 -0.83
N LEU A 89 17.48 -4.56 -1.59
CA LEU A 89 18.26 -5.79 -1.48
C LEU A 89 19.20 -5.90 -2.68
N HIS A 90 20.47 -6.14 -2.42
CA HIS A 90 21.47 -6.42 -3.44
C HIS A 90 22.40 -7.54 -2.95
N ARG A 91 23.18 -8.12 -3.88
CA ARG A 91 24.23 -9.07 -3.54
C ARG A 91 25.38 -8.37 -2.81
N ASP A 92 26.06 -9.09 -1.92
CA ASP A 92 27.15 -8.53 -1.10
C ASP A 92 28.27 -7.93 -1.95
N ARG A 93 28.56 -8.53 -3.11
CA ARG A 93 29.62 -8.10 -4.03
C ARG A 93 29.24 -6.98 -4.99
N LEU A 94 28.06 -6.36 -4.84
CA LEU A 94 27.58 -5.31 -5.76
C LEU A 94 28.62 -4.18 -5.95
N ALA A 95 29.27 -3.74 -4.87
CA ALA A 95 30.24 -2.66 -4.93
C ALA A 95 31.51 -3.02 -5.71
N GLU A 96 31.92 -4.30 -5.70
CA GLU A 96 33.08 -4.80 -6.44
C GLU A 96 32.74 -5.02 -7.91
N GLU A 97 31.59 -5.64 -8.19
CA GLU A 97 31.18 -6.03 -9.54
C GLU A 97 30.65 -4.83 -10.35
N HIS A 98 29.93 -3.92 -9.69
CA HIS A 98 29.20 -2.83 -10.32
C HIS A 98 29.21 -1.56 -9.45
N PRO A 99 30.34 -0.82 -9.40
CA PRO A 99 30.50 0.33 -8.53
C PRO A 99 29.48 1.45 -8.78
N GLU A 100 29.08 1.67 -10.04
CA GLU A 100 28.05 2.65 -10.39
C GLU A 100 26.66 2.25 -9.87
N ALA A 101 26.30 0.96 -9.98
CA ALA A 101 25.05 0.45 -9.42
C ALA A 101 25.03 0.54 -7.89
N ALA A 102 26.18 0.30 -7.25
CA ALA A 102 26.33 0.48 -5.80
C ALA A 102 26.22 1.96 -5.38
N ALA A 103 26.75 2.88 -6.20
CA ALA A 103 26.58 4.32 -5.98
C ALA A 103 25.10 4.72 -6.07
N LEU A 104 24.42 4.33 -7.15
CA LEU A 104 22.99 4.58 -7.33
C LEU A 104 22.17 4.00 -6.17
N ALA A 105 22.45 2.78 -5.72
CA ALA A 105 21.76 2.16 -4.59
C ALA A 105 21.89 3.00 -3.30
N ARG A 106 23.09 3.52 -3.00
CA ARG A 106 23.31 4.41 -1.86
C ARG A 106 22.53 5.71 -2.00
N ASP A 107 22.58 6.33 -3.17
CA ASP A 107 21.89 7.60 -3.45
C ASP A 107 20.37 7.42 -3.30
N LEU A 108 19.81 6.34 -3.85
CA LEU A 108 18.39 6.01 -3.70
C LEU A 108 17.99 5.85 -2.23
N VAL A 109 18.79 5.12 -1.43
CA VAL A 109 18.51 4.93 0.01
C VAL A 109 18.52 6.27 0.76
N GLN A 110 19.39 7.20 0.39
CA GLN A 110 19.45 8.53 1.00
C GLN A 110 18.28 9.44 0.57
N MET A 111 17.86 9.36 -0.70
CA MET A 111 16.79 10.20 -1.25
C MET A 111 15.38 9.71 -0.90
N LEU A 112 15.18 8.41 -0.76
CA LEU A 112 13.87 7.78 -0.54
C LEU A 112 13.08 8.37 0.64
N PRO A 113 13.66 8.59 1.83
CA PRO A 113 12.92 9.15 2.96
C PRO A 113 12.30 10.52 2.70
N ALA A 114 12.97 11.38 1.92
CA ALA A 114 12.44 12.68 1.54
C ALA A 114 11.28 12.53 0.54
N ALA A 115 11.50 11.74 -0.53
CA ALA A 115 10.50 11.49 -1.56
C ALA A 115 9.21 10.82 -1.02
N LEU A 116 9.31 10.02 0.05
CA LEU A 116 8.17 9.37 0.69
C LEU A 116 7.39 10.27 1.65
N ARG A 117 7.98 11.39 2.13
CA ARG A 117 7.27 12.37 2.97
C ARG A 117 6.36 13.28 2.13
N GLU A 118 6.73 13.53 0.88
CA GLU A 118 6.01 14.39 -0.07
C GLU A 118 4.87 13.70 -0.82
N SER A 119 4.77 12.36 -0.70
CA SER A 119 3.70 11.52 -1.27
C SER A 119 2.73 11.03 -0.20
#